data_AF-A0A1M2VEX1-F1
#
_entry.id   AF-A0A1M2VEX1-F1
#
_cell.length_a   1.000
_cell.length_b   1.000
_cell.length_c   1.000
_cell.angle_alpha   90.00
_cell.angle_beta   90.00
_cell.angle_gamma   90.00
#
_symmetry.space_group_name_H-M   'P 1'
#
loop_
_entity.id
_entity.type
_entity.pdbx_description
1 polymer ?
#
loop_
_entity_poly.entity_id
_entity_poly.type
_entity_poly.pdbx_seq_one_letter_code
_entity_poly.pdbx_strand_id
1 'polypeptide(L)'
;MAARLPQKGGAGPRTDQNGQERRRGRRRDRSEHPARRLVTWDKWRTPARLDLVNKALPILQKYDQSWPASAYVRIWSKRQVKLEGLRKTRARASEIPLSRVAKKTQGNTDSKQKPQSSESRRRTTSAAAAAADGGAPGDSIAPVREFLRSLTQPLDALLPAFRAIGIRDAASLRSVVRMEGWYQWLYMVLVMDQRWEVTELQWKHVADGFKRLAAEEGP
;
A
#
# COMPACT_ATOMS: atom_id res chain seq x y z
N MET A 1 -84.27 36.29 -39.54
CA MET A 1 -84.35 37.18 -38.37
C MET A 1 -83.30 36.71 -37.38
N ALA A 2 -82.17 37.42 -37.31
CA ALA A 2 -81.76 38.26 -36.18
C ALA A 2 -81.55 37.43 -34.89
N ALA A 3 -80.47 37.51 -34.14
CA ALA A 3 -79.19 38.21 -34.18
C ALA A 3 -78.43 37.64 -32.98
N ARG A 4 -77.11 37.50 -33.02
CA ARG A 4 -76.26 37.68 -31.82
C ARG A 4 -74.78 37.79 -32.20
N LEU A 5 -74.30 39.00 -31.97
CA LEU A 5 -72.92 39.47 -31.97
C LEU A 5 -72.16 38.95 -30.72
N PRO A 6 -70.83 39.16 -30.65
CA PRO A 6 -69.87 38.30 -29.96
C PRO A 6 -69.50 38.82 -28.56
N GLN A 7 -68.87 37.97 -27.75
CA GLN A 7 -68.07 38.43 -26.61
C GLN A 7 -66.63 37.95 -26.69
N LYS A 8 -65.75 38.96 -26.83
CA LYS A 8 -64.34 38.96 -26.44
C LYS A 8 -64.21 38.68 -24.95
N GLY A 9 -63.38 37.72 -24.58
CA GLY A 9 -62.81 37.57 -23.24
C GLY A 9 -61.31 37.35 -23.37
N GLY A 10 -60.54 38.43 -23.22
CA GLY A 10 -59.08 38.37 -23.22
C GLY A 10 -58.57 37.72 -21.93
N ALA A 11 -57.77 36.66 -22.07
CA ALA A 11 -56.98 36.10 -20.99
C ALA A 11 -55.53 36.51 -21.23
N GLY A 12 -55.05 37.44 -20.40
CA GLY A 12 -53.65 37.88 -20.40
C GLY A 12 -52.69 36.78 -19.92
N PRO A 13 -51.43 36.80 -20.37
CA PRO A 13 -50.42 35.87 -19.89
C PRO A 13 -50.01 36.23 -18.46
N ARG A 14 -50.43 35.42 -17.48
CA ARG A 14 -49.85 35.44 -16.14
C ARG A 14 -48.41 34.97 -16.24
N THR A 15 -47.50 35.89 -15.96
CA THR A 15 -46.07 35.63 -15.78
C THR A 15 -45.90 34.90 -14.46
N ASP A 16 -45.75 33.57 -14.50
CA ASP A 16 -45.30 32.78 -13.35
C ASP A 16 -43.81 33.07 -13.11
N GLN A 17 -43.53 34.18 -12.42
CA GLN A 17 -42.26 34.37 -11.73
C GLN A 17 -42.24 33.48 -10.48
N ASN A 18 -41.97 32.20 -10.68
CA ASN A 18 -41.45 31.37 -9.60
C ASN A 18 -40.37 30.44 -10.12
N GLY A 19 -39.31 31.08 -10.62
CA GLY A 19 -38.00 30.47 -10.87
C GLY A 19 -37.28 30.15 -9.57
N GLN A 20 -37.90 29.38 -8.68
CA GLN A 20 -37.14 28.55 -7.74
C GLN A 20 -36.78 27.27 -8.46
N GLU A 21 -35.77 27.41 -9.32
CA GLU A 21 -35.05 26.34 -9.94
C GLU A 21 -34.57 25.40 -8.83
N ARG A 22 -35.28 24.28 -8.74
CA ARG A 22 -34.98 23.12 -7.92
C ARG A 22 -33.58 22.62 -8.29
N ARG A 23 -32.55 23.23 -7.72
CA ARG A 23 -31.19 22.65 -7.61
C ARG A 23 -31.21 21.51 -6.60
N ARG A 24 -32.08 20.51 -6.82
CA ARG A 24 -31.89 19.13 -6.35
C ARG A 24 -30.98 18.42 -7.35
N GLY A 25 -29.83 19.03 -7.62
CA GLY A 25 -28.76 18.46 -8.40
C GLY A 25 -27.92 17.58 -7.50
N ARG A 26 -28.39 16.35 -7.29
CA ARG A 26 -27.63 15.16 -6.88
C ARG A 26 -26.33 15.49 -6.12
N ARG A 27 -26.43 15.58 -4.80
CA ARG A 27 -25.32 15.12 -3.93
C ARG A 27 -25.04 13.69 -4.38
N ARG A 28 -24.07 13.52 -5.26
CA ARG A 28 -23.43 12.23 -5.48
C ARG A 28 -22.85 11.88 -4.12
N ASP A 29 -23.51 10.94 -3.43
CA ASP A 29 -22.88 10.08 -2.45
C ASP A 29 -21.64 9.49 -3.12
N ARG A 30 -20.55 10.23 -3.05
CA ARG A 30 -19.22 9.82 -3.48
C ARG A 30 -18.48 9.24 -2.28
N SER A 31 -19.24 8.50 -1.48
CA SER A 31 -18.81 7.71 -0.32
C SER A 31 -18.68 6.23 -0.70
N GLU A 32 -18.77 5.90 -1.99
CA GLU A 32 -18.11 4.71 -2.51
C GLU A 32 -16.61 5.00 -2.55
N HIS A 33 -15.98 4.94 -1.38
CA HIS A 33 -14.60 4.50 -1.35
C HIS A 33 -14.56 3.22 -2.18
N PRO A 34 -13.88 3.18 -3.34
CA PRO A 34 -13.65 1.91 -3.98
C PRO A 34 -12.86 1.14 -2.95
N ALA A 35 -13.52 0.16 -2.30
CA ALA A 35 -12.86 -0.90 -1.61
C ALA A 35 -11.79 -1.35 -2.59
N ARG A 36 -10.55 -0.95 -2.32
CA ARG A 36 -9.39 -1.37 -3.10
C ARG A 36 -9.54 -2.87 -3.09
N ARG A 37 -9.99 -3.45 -4.21
CA ARG A 37 -10.16 -4.88 -4.35
C ARG A 37 -8.77 -5.42 -4.12
N LEU A 38 -8.50 -5.77 -2.86
CA LEU A 38 -7.29 -6.43 -2.45
C LEU A 38 -7.36 -7.70 -3.25
N VAL A 39 -6.58 -7.75 -4.33
CA VAL A 39 -6.50 -8.93 -5.17
C VAL A 39 -6.07 -10.02 -4.22
N THR A 40 -6.99 -10.93 -3.91
CA THR A 40 -6.80 -11.98 -2.93
C THR A 40 -5.61 -12.83 -3.36
N TRP A 41 -4.81 -13.25 -2.39
CA TRP A 41 -3.54 -13.95 -2.62
C TRP A 41 -3.70 -15.19 -3.52
N ASP A 42 -4.85 -15.89 -3.45
CA ASP A 42 -5.15 -17.04 -4.30
C ASP A 42 -5.11 -16.73 -5.80
N LYS A 43 -5.43 -15.49 -6.20
CA LYS A 43 -5.42 -15.10 -7.61
C LYS A 43 -4.00 -14.95 -8.18
N TRP A 44 -2.98 -14.93 -7.34
CA TRP A 44 -1.57 -14.83 -7.75
C TRP A 44 -0.83 -16.17 -7.72
N ARG A 45 -1.45 -17.22 -7.16
CA ARG A 45 -0.90 -18.58 -7.12
C ARG A 45 -1.30 -19.40 -8.36
N THR A 46 -1.68 -18.73 -9.44
CA THR A 46 -1.97 -19.45 -10.69
C THR A 46 -0.65 -19.95 -11.29
N PRO A 47 -0.56 -21.23 -11.69
CA PRO A 47 0.66 -21.82 -12.25
C PRO A 47 1.25 -20.99 -13.40
N ALA A 48 0.38 -20.47 -14.28
CA ALA A 48 0.77 -19.64 -15.42
C ALA A 48 1.55 -18.35 -15.05
N ARG A 49 1.34 -17.80 -13.85
CA ARG A 49 2.09 -16.62 -13.38
C ARG A 49 3.43 -16.98 -12.76
N LEU A 50 3.48 -18.11 -12.05
CA LEU A 50 4.74 -18.64 -11.53
C LEU A 50 5.68 -19.00 -12.67
N ASP A 51 5.16 -19.56 -13.78
CA ASP A 51 5.96 -19.86 -14.98
C ASP A 51 6.61 -18.61 -15.59
N LEU A 52 5.88 -17.49 -15.62
CA LEU A 52 6.39 -16.21 -16.13
C LEU A 52 7.53 -15.65 -15.26
N VAL A 53 7.41 -15.81 -13.94
CA VAL A 53 8.45 -15.39 -12.99
C VAL A 53 9.65 -16.34 -13.03
N ASN A 54 9.42 -17.65 -13.11
CA ASN A 54 10.47 -18.65 -13.26
C ASN A 54 11.24 -18.48 -14.57
N LYS A 55 10.55 -18.08 -15.66
CA LYS A 55 11.19 -17.75 -16.94
C LYS A 55 12.03 -16.48 -16.86
N ALA A 56 11.59 -15.48 -16.11
CA ALA A 56 12.33 -14.23 -15.92
C ALA A 56 13.50 -14.38 -14.93
N LEU A 57 13.40 -15.33 -13.99
CA LEU A 57 14.34 -15.53 -12.89
C LEU A 57 14.54 -17.03 -12.67
N PRO A 58 15.36 -17.68 -13.51
CA PRO A 58 15.57 -19.13 -13.43
C PRO A 58 16.18 -19.58 -12.09
N ILE A 59 16.84 -18.68 -11.37
CA ILE A 59 17.34 -18.94 -10.01
C ILE A 59 16.23 -19.35 -9.02
N LEU A 60 14.98 -18.98 -9.29
CA LEU A 60 13.84 -19.31 -8.44
C LEU A 60 13.35 -20.76 -8.63
N GLN A 61 13.72 -21.44 -9.72
CA GLN A 61 13.31 -22.83 -9.98
C GLN A 61 13.89 -23.83 -8.98
N LYS A 62 14.99 -23.49 -8.29
CA LYS A 62 15.60 -24.34 -7.28
C LYS A 62 14.83 -24.38 -5.95
N TYR A 63 13.87 -23.48 -5.74
CA TYR A 63 13.13 -23.38 -4.48
C TYR A 63 11.78 -24.05 -4.56
N ASP A 64 11.73 -25.29 -4.08
CA ASP A 64 10.51 -26.10 -3.95
C ASP A 64 9.46 -25.44 -3.01
N GLN A 65 9.96 -24.64 -2.07
CA GLN A 65 9.16 -23.83 -1.14
C GLN A 65 8.80 -22.49 -1.79
N SER A 66 7.62 -22.43 -2.43
CA SER A 66 7.04 -21.30 -3.21
C SER A 66 7.00 -19.88 -2.58
N TRP A 67 7.49 -19.68 -1.36
CA TRP A 67 7.35 -18.41 -0.65
C TRP A 67 8.29 -17.27 -1.14
N PRO A 68 9.56 -17.48 -1.53
CA PRO A 68 10.41 -16.42 -2.07
C PRO A 68 9.93 -15.96 -3.44
N ALA A 69 9.46 -16.90 -4.28
CA ALA A 69 8.84 -16.62 -5.56
C ALA A 69 7.60 -15.74 -5.38
N SER A 70 6.75 -16.05 -4.40
CA SER A 70 5.55 -15.27 -4.11
C SER A 70 5.86 -13.83 -3.65
N ALA A 71 6.90 -13.65 -2.82
CA ALA A 71 7.37 -12.33 -2.40
C ALA A 71 7.88 -11.52 -3.60
N TYR A 72 8.62 -12.17 -4.50
CA TYR A 72 9.13 -11.55 -5.72
C TYR A 72 8.00 -11.13 -6.66
N VAL A 73 7.02 -12.01 -6.90
CA VAL A 73 5.82 -11.73 -7.70
C VAL A 73 5.08 -10.51 -7.13
N ARG A 74 4.97 -10.42 -5.80
CA ARG A 74 4.28 -9.32 -5.12
C ARG A 74 4.98 -7.98 -5.32
N ILE A 75 6.31 -7.94 -5.17
CA ILE A 75 7.11 -6.72 -5.36
C ILE A 75 7.09 -6.30 -6.83
N TRP A 76 7.32 -7.25 -7.75
CA TRP A 76 7.31 -7.00 -9.17
C TRP A 76 5.95 -6.51 -9.68
N SER A 77 4.86 -7.14 -9.24
CA SER A 77 3.50 -6.75 -9.64
C SER A 77 3.13 -5.34 -9.16
N LYS A 78 3.52 -4.96 -7.93
CA LYS A 78 3.31 -3.57 -7.45
C LYS A 78 4.06 -2.55 -8.31
N ARG A 79 5.29 -2.88 -8.75
CA ARG A 79 6.05 -2.03 -9.67
C ARG A 79 5.37 -1.93 -11.03
N GLN A 80 4.91 -3.04 -11.60
CA GLN A 80 4.22 -3.04 -12.89
C GLN A 80 2.95 -2.18 -12.86
N VAL A 81 2.11 -2.31 -11.81
CA VAL A 81 0.91 -1.47 -11.65
C VAL A 81 1.27 0.01 -11.55
N LYS A 82 2.36 0.36 -10.85
CA LYS A 82 2.83 1.75 -10.75
C LYS A 82 3.32 2.27 -12.12
N LEU A 83 4.06 1.46 -12.87
CA LEU A 83 4.54 1.77 -14.22
C LEU A 83 3.38 1.93 -15.23
N GLU A 84 2.39 1.04 -15.19
CA GLU A 84 1.19 1.16 -16.03
C GLU A 84 0.34 2.38 -15.68
N GLY A 85 0.23 2.71 -14.39
CA GLY A 85 -0.43 3.93 -13.93
C GLY A 85 0.20 5.18 -14.53
N LEU A 86 1.53 5.26 -14.51
CA LEU A 86 2.29 6.36 -15.12
C LEU A 86 2.10 6.45 -16.64
N ARG A 87 2.02 5.30 -17.33
CA ARG A 87 1.73 5.26 -18.78
C ARG A 87 0.33 5.78 -19.10
N LYS A 88 -0.69 5.41 -18.30
CA LYS A 88 -2.08 5.87 -18.49
C LYS A 88 -2.24 7.37 -18.25
N THR A 89 -1.53 7.95 -17.28
CA THR A 89 -1.57 9.41 -17.05
C THR A 89 -0.90 10.19 -18.18
N ARG A 90 0.18 9.65 -18.77
CA ARG A 90 0.86 10.30 -19.90
C ARG A 90 0.01 10.30 -21.18
N ALA A 91 -0.70 9.21 -21.46
CA ALA A 91 -1.58 9.11 -22.63
C ALA A 91 -2.77 10.09 -22.59
N ARG A 92 -3.26 10.44 -21.40
CA ARG A 92 -4.35 11.44 -21.25
C ARG A 92 -3.88 12.89 -21.29
N ALA A 93 -2.60 13.15 -21.01
CA ALA A 93 -2.04 14.50 -21.09
C ALA A 93 -1.83 14.97 -22.54
N SER A 94 -1.69 14.04 -23.49
CA SER A 94 -1.56 14.35 -24.92
C SER A 94 -2.89 14.63 -25.63
N GLU A 95 -4.04 14.42 -24.97
CA GLU A 95 -5.37 14.66 -25.54
C GLU A 95 -6.04 15.91 -24.98
N ILE A 96 -5.30 16.84 -24.36
CA ILE A 96 -5.86 18.14 -23.98
C ILE A 96 -5.97 18.98 -25.25
N PRO A 97 -7.18 19.23 -25.78
CA PRO A 97 -7.33 20.15 -26.90
C PRO A 97 -6.83 21.53 -26.46
N LEU A 98 -5.89 22.09 -27.23
CA LEU A 98 -5.25 23.40 -27.06
C LEU A 98 -6.21 24.61 -27.11
N SER A 99 -7.51 24.41 -26.97
CA SER A 99 -8.55 25.41 -27.14
C SER A 99 -9.24 25.74 -25.81
N ARG A 100 -8.52 26.39 -24.88
CA ARG A 100 -9.15 27.29 -23.89
C ARG A 100 -8.12 28.24 -23.26
N VAL A 101 -7.97 29.35 -23.98
CA VAL A 101 -7.76 30.74 -23.53
C VAL A 101 -7.60 30.91 -22.01
N ALA A 102 -6.44 31.45 -21.67
CA ALA A 102 -6.05 31.91 -20.35
C ALA A 102 -7.09 32.86 -19.72
N LYS A 103 -7.59 32.49 -18.54
CA LYS A 103 -8.10 33.47 -17.56
C LYS A 103 -7.23 33.41 -16.31
N LYS A 104 -6.29 34.36 -16.30
CA LYS A 104 -5.49 34.85 -15.18
C LYS A 104 -6.38 35.02 -13.95
N THR A 105 -6.17 34.19 -12.93
CA THR A 105 -6.73 34.43 -11.59
C THR A 105 -5.56 34.63 -10.63
N GLN A 106 -5.44 35.87 -10.20
CA GLN A 106 -4.43 36.44 -9.33
C GLN A 106 -5.02 36.54 -7.91
N GLY A 107 -4.22 36.24 -6.89
CA GLY A 107 -4.58 36.30 -5.46
C GLY A 107 -4.94 34.91 -4.90
N ASN A 108 -4.51 34.48 -3.72
CA ASN A 108 -4.20 35.25 -2.53
C ASN A 108 -3.32 34.40 -1.60
N THR A 109 -2.13 34.89 -1.27
CA THR A 109 -1.34 34.51 -0.09
C THR A 109 -1.90 35.27 1.10
N ASP A 110 -2.42 34.60 2.12
CA ASP A 110 -2.15 34.90 3.54
C ASP A 110 -3.09 34.11 4.45
N SER A 111 -2.52 33.53 5.52
CA SER A 111 -3.10 33.20 6.84
C SER A 111 -2.40 31.97 7.39
N LYS A 112 -1.37 32.14 8.21
CA LYS A 112 -1.41 32.31 9.68
C LYS A 112 -1.88 31.07 10.46
N GLN A 113 -0.94 30.62 11.28
CA GLN A 113 -1.05 30.21 12.68
C GLN A 113 -1.24 28.73 13.08
N LYS A 114 -0.14 28.25 13.68
CA LYS A 114 0.08 27.29 14.77
C LYS A 114 -0.94 27.41 15.92
N PRO A 115 -1.36 26.30 16.56
CA PRO A 115 -0.88 25.92 17.91
C PRO A 115 -0.62 24.40 17.99
N GLN A 116 0.52 23.87 18.44
CA GLN A 116 1.07 23.75 19.80
C GLN A 116 0.09 23.18 20.86
N SER A 117 0.53 22.08 21.49
CA SER A 117 0.07 21.47 22.76
C SER A 117 -0.94 20.31 22.67
N SER A 118 -0.46 19.10 22.96
CA SER A 118 -1.02 18.21 23.99
C SER A 118 -0.01 17.11 24.32
N GLU A 119 0.82 17.38 25.32
CA GLU A 119 1.75 16.44 25.92
C GLU A 119 0.97 15.58 26.92
N SER A 120 0.40 14.46 26.45
CA SER A 120 -0.29 13.51 27.32
C SER A 120 0.69 12.51 27.92
N ARG A 121 1.29 12.94 29.02
CA ARG A 121 1.98 12.13 30.02
C ARG A 121 1.03 11.02 30.51
N ARG A 122 1.26 9.76 30.10
CA ARG A 122 0.74 8.60 30.85
C ARG A 122 1.89 7.76 31.36
N ARG A 123 1.89 7.67 32.69
CA ARG A 123 2.80 6.96 33.57
C ARG A 123 2.89 5.48 33.22
N THR A 124 4.11 5.00 33.34
CA THR A 124 4.53 3.71 33.89
C THR A 124 3.50 3.03 34.79
N THR A 125 3.17 1.79 34.45
CA THR A 125 3.02 0.72 35.43
C THR A 125 3.72 -0.53 34.90
N SER A 126 4.84 -0.83 35.54
CA SER A 126 5.44 -2.15 35.59
C SER A 126 4.42 -3.13 36.17
N ALA A 127 4.13 -4.21 35.45
CA ALA A 127 3.52 -5.39 36.02
C ALA A 127 4.09 -6.61 35.28
N ALA A 128 5.02 -7.26 35.97
CA ALA A 128 5.40 -8.63 35.70
C ALA A 128 4.15 -9.51 35.79
N ALA A 129 3.77 -10.12 34.68
CA ALA A 129 2.90 -11.28 34.68
C ALA A 129 3.51 -12.27 33.69
N ALA A 130 4.20 -13.25 34.26
CA ALA A 130 4.49 -14.51 33.61
C ALA A 130 3.14 -15.15 33.22
N ALA A 131 2.73 -14.92 31.98
CA ALA A 131 1.71 -15.73 31.33
C ALA A 131 2.46 -16.71 30.43
N ALA A 132 2.54 -17.95 30.91
CA ALA A 132 2.77 -19.12 30.08
C ALA A 132 1.63 -19.20 29.06
N ASP A 133 1.79 -18.48 27.96
CA ASP A 133 0.88 -18.53 26.85
C ASP A 133 1.24 -19.77 26.03
N GLY A 134 0.43 -20.82 26.20
CA GLY A 134 0.36 -21.98 25.32
C GLY A 134 -0.16 -21.59 23.95
N GLY A 135 0.49 -20.59 23.33
CA GLY A 135 0.24 -20.12 21.99
C GLY A 135 0.61 -21.24 21.03
N ALA A 136 -0.35 -21.63 20.20
CA ALA A 136 -0.18 -22.62 19.16
C ALA A 136 1.17 -22.44 18.45
N PRO A 137 1.98 -23.51 18.27
CA PRO A 137 3.37 -23.44 17.82
C PRO A 137 3.60 -22.87 16.40
N GLY A 138 2.56 -22.36 15.74
CA GLY A 138 2.59 -21.95 14.33
C GLY A 138 2.84 -20.46 14.05
N ASP A 139 2.83 -19.56 15.05
CA ASP A 139 2.92 -18.11 14.80
C ASP A 139 3.90 -17.36 15.72
N SER A 140 4.80 -18.08 16.40
CA SER A 140 5.73 -17.48 17.35
C SER A 140 6.79 -16.62 16.65
N ILE A 141 6.62 -15.30 16.76
CA ILE A 141 7.60 -14.31 16.28
C ILE A 141 8.79 -14.10 17.22
N ALA A 142 8.80 -14.79 18.37
CA ALA A 142 9.87 -14.66 19.36
C ALA A 142 11.26 -14.91 18.76
N PRO A 143 11.49 -15.95 17.92
CA PRO A 143 12.82 -16.21 17.36
C PRO A 143 13.33 -15.09 16.44
N VAL A 144 12.43 -14.48 15.65
CA VAL A 144 12.81 -13.37 14.75
C VAL A 144 13.16 -12.11 15.55
N ARG A 145 12.40 -11.84 16.63
CA ARG A 145 12.72 -10.73 17.53
C ARG A 145 14.05 -10.96 18.24
N GLU A 146 14.29 -12.17 18.72
CA GLU A 146 15.54 -12.54 19.38
C GLU A 146 16.74 -12.40 18.43
N PHE A 147 16.60 -12.86 17.18
CA PHE A 147 17.59 -12.64 16.12
C PHE A 147 17.88 -11.15 15.89
N LEU A 148 16.85 -10.30 15.78
CA LEU A 148 17.04 -8.86 15.55
C LEU A 148 17.68 -8.14 16.76
N ARG A 149 17.54 -8.70 17.97
CA ARG A 149 18.17 -8.20 19.18
C ARG A 149 19.60 -8.68 19.37
N SER A 150 19.96 -9.84 18.82
CA SER A 150 21.32 -10.38 18.91
C SER A 150 22.30 -9.74 17.90
N LEU A 151 21.79 -8.95 16.95
CA LEU A 151 22.62 -8.12 16.08
C LEU A 151 23.42 -7.09 16.89
N THR A 152 24.56 -6.64 16.34
CA THR A 152 25.43 -5.63 16.98
C THR A 152 24.67 -4.37 17.42
N GLN A 153 23.66 -3.99 16.64
CA GLN A 153 22.68 -2.99 17.03
C GLN A 153 21.30 -3.65 17.04
N PRO A 154 20.48 -3.51 18.10
CA PRO A 154 19.14 -4.05 18.12
C PRO A 154 18.26 -3.40 17.04
N LEU A 155 17.69 -4.21 16.15
CA LEU A 155 16.87 -3.75 15.02
C LEU A 155 15.40 -4.18 15.14
N ASP A 156 14.83 -4.10 16.35
CA ASP A 156 13.43 -4.46 16.64
C ASP A 156 12.42 -3.72 15.73
N ALA A 157 12.77 -2.52 15.25
CA ALA A 157 11.95 -1.74 14.32
C ALA A 157 11.75 -2.43 12.95
N LEU A 158 12.60 -3.39 12.57
CA LEU A 158 12.48 -4.15 11.33
C LEU A 158 11.54 -5.37 11.44
N LEU A 159 11.02 -5.68 12.63
CA LEU A 159 10.06 -6.78 12.81
C LEU A 159 8.87 -6.73 11.85
N PRO A 160 8.21 -5.58 11.62
CA PRO A 160 7.10 -5.50 10.66
C PRO A 160 7.55 -5.80 9.23
N ALA A 161 8.79 -5.46 8.87
CA ALA A 161 9.36 -5.77 7.56
C ALA A 161 9.55 -7.27 7.38
N PHE A 162 10.18 -7.94 8.35
CA PHE A 162 10.39 -9.40 8.35
C PHE A 162 9.05 -10.16 8.28
N ARG A 163 8.04 -9.73 9.04
CA ARG A 163 6.69 -10.28 8.94
C ARG A 163 6.07 -10.09 7.55
N ALA A 164 6.22 -8.90 6.97
CA ALA A 164 5.61 -8.58 5.69
C ALA A 164 6.18 -9.41 4.53
N ILE A 165 7.42 -9.89 4.67
CA ILE A 165 8.14 -10.70 3.68
C ILE A 165 8.02 -12.19 3.93
N GLY A 166 7.46 -12.59 5.08
CA GLY A 166 7.16 -13.98 5.41
C GLY A 166 8.13 -14.64 6.39
N ILE A 167 9.11 -13.90 6.92
CA ILE A 167 10.04 -14.40 7.95
C ILE A 167 9.37 -14.22 9.31
N ARG A 168 8.85 -15.32 9.87
CA ARG A 168 7.99 -15.30 11.05
C ARG A 168 8.52 -16.12 12.23
N ASP A 169 9.41 -17.07 11.97
CA ASP A 169 9.88 -18.06 12.93
C ASP A 169 11.35 -18.43 12.65
N ALA A 170 11.91 -19.32 13.47
CA ALA A 170 13.29 -19.78 13.29
C ALA A 170 13.46 -20.60 12.00
N ALA A 171 12.46 -21.39 11.61
CA ALA A 171 12.51 -22.22 10.41
C ALA A 171 12.60 -21.37 9.13
N SER A 172 11.86 -20.26 9.06
CA SER A 172 11.89 -19.31 7.96
C SER A 172 13.21 -18.54 7.92
N LEU A 173 13.80 -18.16 9.06
CA LEU A 173 15.17 -17.60 9.10
C LEU A 173 16.20 -18.57 8.51
N ARG A 174 16.18 -19.84 8.93
CA ARG A 174 17.07 -20.89 8.39
C ARG A 174 16.81 -21.15 6.90
N SER A 175 15.55 -21.13 6.48
CA SER A 175 15.17 -21.29 5.07
C SER A 175 15.75 -20.19 4.20
N VAL A 176 15.77 -18.94 4.70
CA VAL A 176 16.42 -17.82 4.00
C VAL A 176 17.90 -18.07 3.86
N VAL A 177 18.58 -18.48 4.93
CA VAL A 177 20.02 -18.73 4.92
C VAL A 177 20.41 -19.82 3.93
N ARG A 178 19.61 -20.88 3.83
CA ARG A 178 19.82 -22.00 2.89
C ARG A 178 19.54 -21.63 1.43
N MET A 179 18.99 -20.43 1.19
CA MET A 179 18.67 -19.95 -0.13
C MET A 179 19.94 -19.42 -0.82
N GLU A 180 20.33 -20.01 -1.94
CA GLU A 180 21.36 -19.47 -2.83
C GLU A 180 21.01 -18.04 -3.28
N GLY A 181 21.92 -17.09 -3.03
CA GLY A 181 21.68 -15.68 -3.31
C GLY A 181 20.72 -14.98 -2.33
N TRP A 182 20.54 -15.51 -1.12
CA TRP A 182 19.74 -14.87 -0.07
C TRP A 182 20.12 -13.42 0.19
N TYR A 183 21.41 -13.09 0.07
CA TYR A 183 21.90 -11.72 0.26
C TYR A 183 21.28 -10.76 -0.75
N GLN A 184 21.34 -11.07 -2.06
CA GLN A 184 20.74 -10.23 -3.09
C GLN A 184 19.22 -10.17 -2.97
N TRP A 185 18.58 -11.32 -2.68
CA TRP A 185 17.13 -11.37 -2.50
C TRP A 185 16.67 -10.49 -1.33
N LEU A 186 17.30 -10.65 -0.17
CA LEU A 186 16.93 -9.92 1.05
C LEU A 186 17.23 -8.42 0.89
N TYR A 187 18.34 -8.06 0.23
CA TYR A 187 18.65 -6.68 -0.14
C TYR A 187 17.56 -6.08 -1.02
N MET A 188 17.17 -6.78 -2.09
CA MET A 188 16.11 -6.32 -2.96
C MET A 188 14.77 -6.16 -2.21
N VAL A 189 14.44 -7.10 -1.34
CA VAL A 189 13.16 -7.09 -0.64
C VAL A 189 13.11 -6.02 0.47
N LEU A 190 14.16 -5.86 1.25
CA LEU A 190 14.18 -4.93 2.39
C LEU A 190 14.58 -3.51 2.00
N VAL A 191 15.54 -3.34 1.08
CA VAL A 191 16.10 -2.03 0.73
C VAL A 191 15.38 -1.41 -0.48
N MET A 192 14.96 -2.21 -1.47
CA MET A 192 14.26 -1.67 -2.65
C MET A 192 12.75 -1.54 -2.47
N ASP A 193 12.15 -2.19 -1.47
CA ASP A 193 10.76 -1.91 -1.11
C ASP A 193 10.74 -0.62 -0.28
N GLN A 194 10.37 0.50 -0.92
CA GLN A 194 10.28 1.86 -0.34
C GLN A 194 9.35 1.99 0.89
N ARG A 195 8.85 0.88 1.41
CA ARG A 195 8.06 0.80 2.64
C ARG A 195 8.92 0.83 3.89
N TRP A 196 10.19 0.45 3.77
CA TRP A 196 11.09 0.31 4.90
C TRP A 196 12.29 1.24 4.68
N GLU A 197 12.53 2.12 5.62
CA GLU A 197 13.71 2.99 5.62
C GLU A 197 14.89 2.24 6.24
N VAL A 198 15.37 1.22 5.52
CA VAL A 198 16.56 0.47 5.94
C VAL A 198 17.79 1.21 5.48
N THR A 199 18.57 1.74 6.43
CA THR A 199 19.85 2.39 6.09
C THR A 199 20.88 1.35 5.67
N GLU A 200 21.92 1.76 4.93
CA GLU A 200 23.01 0.85 4.53
C GLU A 200 23.70 0.21 5.74
N LEU A 201 23.81 0.96 6.85
CA LEU A 201 24.38 0.45 8.10
C LEU A 201 23.48 -0.62 8.73
N GLN A 202 22.17 -0.39 8.79
CA GLN A 202 21.21 -1.39 9.29
C GLN A 202 21.22 -2.64 8.42
N TRP A 203 21.27 -2.47 7.09
CA TRP A 203 21.42 -3.59 6.15
C TRP A 203 22.68 -4.40 6.44
N LYS A 204 23.83 -3.74 6.66
CA LYS A 204 25.09 -4.41 7.02
C LYS A 204 24.93 -5.27 8.28
N HIS A 205 24.30 -4.73 9.33
CA HIS A 205 24.05 -5.49 10.57
C HIS A 205 23.13 -6.70 10.34
N VAL A 206 22.06 -6.55 9.56
CA VAL A 206 21.18 -7.67 9.20
C VAL A 206 21.95 -8.73 8.43
N ALA A 207 22.70 -8.33 7.40
CA ALA A 207 23.47 -9.26 6.57
C ALA A 207 24.55 -9.99 7.38
N ASP A 208 25.25 -9.30 8.28
CA ASP A 208 26.24 -9.93 9.15
C ASP A 208 25.58 -10.92 10.13
N GLY A 209 24.38 -10.61 10.63
CA GLY A 209 23.58 -11.55 11.43
C GLY A 209 23.20 -12.82 10.66
N PHE A 210 22.75 -12.68 9.41
CA PHE A 210 22.43 -13.84 8.57
C PHE A 210 23.67 -14.64 8.18
N LYS A 211 24.83 -14.00 7.95
CA LYS A 211 26.10 -14.72 7.73
C LYS A 211 26.53 -15.54 8.95
N ARG A 212 26.34 -14.99 10.16
CA ARG A 212 26.60 -15.74 11.40
C ARG A 212 25.67 -16.94 11.52
N LEU A 213 24.38 -16.75 11.26
CA LEU A 213 23.40 -17.84 11.24
C LEU A 213 23.73 -18.92 10.18
N ALA A 214 24.29 -18.53 9.04
CA ALA A 214 24.78 -19.45 8.02
C ALA A 214 25.99 -20.27 8.46
N ALA A 215 26.92 -19.66 9.19
CA ALA A 215 28.08 -20.35 9.72
C ALA A 215 27.70 -21.38 10.80
N GLU A 216 26.64 -21.11 11.57
CA GLU A 216 26.12 -22.02 12.60
C GLU A 216 25.41 -23.25 12.03
N GLU A 217 24.75 -23.13 10.87
CA GLU A 217 24.03 -24.26 10.25
C GLU A 217 24.96 -25.30 9.61
N GLY A 218 26.23 -24.96 9.39
CA GLY A 218 27.20 -25.84 8.74
C GLY A 218 26.89 -26.09 7.25
N PRO A 219 27.90 -26.51 6.46
CA PRO A 219 27.70 -26.94 5.07
C PRO A 219 26.93 -28.25 4.95
#